data_AF-A0A9W7WJT1-F1
#
_entry.id   AF-A0A9W7WJT1-F1
#
_cell.length_a   1.000
_cell.length_b   1.000
_cell.length_c   1.000
_cell.angle_alpha   90.00
_cell.angle_beta   90.00
_cell.angle_gamma   90.00
#
_symmetry.space_group_name_H-M   'P 1'
#
loop_
_entity.id
_entity.type
_entity.pdbx_description
1 polymer ?
#
loop_
_entity_poly.entity_id
_entity_poly.type
_entity_poly.pdbx_seq_one_letter_code
_entity_poly.pdbx_strand_id
1 'polypeptide(L)'
;ASDSGSPPLSNNVTVKVFILDQNDNVPVILYPVSANGSAEGVEEIPRNVNAGHLVTKVRAYDADIGYNGWLLFSLQEVSDHSLFSLDRYTGQIRTLRSFTETDEAQHKLVILVKDNGNVSLSATATVIVKVVEPKEAFAASDVTNAVKDEEENNVTFYLIITLGSVSVLFIISIIVLIVMQCSKSTDYSSKYLQDMNYDGTLCHSIQYRSGDKRYMLVGPRMSIGSTLAPGSNRNTLVIPDRQNHSVSVLLYGMLDRPALS
;
A
#
# COMPACT_ATOMS: atom_id res chain seq x y z
N ALA A 1 -24.93 1.24 48.92
CA ALA A 1 -26.07 1.12 49.83
C ALA A 1 -26.19 2.42 50.64
N SER A 2 -27.40 2.94 50.83
CA SER A 2 -27.64 4.16 51.62
C SER A 2 -28.72 3.85 52.66
N ASP A 3 -28.57 4.37 53.88
CA ASP A 3 -29.63 4.34 54.87
C ASP A 3 -30.58 5.55 54.73
N SER A 4 -31.69 5.50 55.46
CA SER A 4 -32.70 6.57 55.54
C SER A 4 -32.51 7.47 56.78
N GLY A 5 -31.30 7.52 57.35
CA GLY A 5 -30.97 8.36 58.50
C GLY A 5 -30.98 9.85 58.18
N SER A 6 -30.90 10.71 59.21
CA SER A 6 -30.70 12.14 59.05
C SER A 6 -29.51 12.60 59.93
N PRO A 7 -28.31 12.81 59.34
CA PRO A 7 -27.98 12.72 57.91
C PRO A 7 -27.88 11.26 57.43
N PRO A 8 -28.18 10.97 56.15
CA PRO A 8 -28.09 9.62 55.60
C PRO A 8 -26.62 9.21 55.39
N LEU A 9 -26.27 7.98 55.75
CA LEU A 9 -24.98 7.39 55.46
C LEU A 9 -25.08 6.51 54.23
N SER A 10 -24.08 6.61 53.34
CA SER A 10 -23.97 5.74 52.19
C SER A 10 -22.58 5.14 52.07
N ASN A 11 -22.51 3.95 51.48
CA ASN A 11 -21.27 3.27 51.16
C ASN A 11 -21.33 2.74 49.73
N ASN A 12 -20.19 2.81 49.03
CA ASN A 12 -20.01 2.34 47.67
C ASN A 12 -19.17 1.06 47.67
N VAL A 13 -19.54 0.13 46.80
CA VAL A 13 -18.76 -1.07 46.52
C VAL A 13 -18.47 -1.13 45.03
N THR A 14 -17.24 -1.46 44.66
CA THR A 14 -16.86 -1.68 43.27
C THR A 14 -17.06 -3.14 42.91
N VAL A 15 -17.93 -3.40 41.94
CA VAL A 15 -18.08 -4.72 41.34
C VAL A 15 -17.24 -4.77 40.06
N LYS A 16 -16.31 -5.72 39.98
CA LYS A 16 -15.57 -5.99 38.74
C LYS A 16 -16.30 -7.07 37.96
N VAL A 17 -16.76 -6.72 36.77
CA VAL A 17 -17.42 -7.65 35.84
C VAL A 17 -16.42 -7.97 34.74
N PHE A 18 -16.22 -9.27 34.48
CA PHE A 18 -15.41 -9.76 33.38
C PHE A 18 -16.31 -10.48 32.40
N ILE A 19 -16.19 -10.15 31.12
CA ILE A 19 -16.87 -10.86 30.04
C ILE A 19 -15.88 -11.92 29.53
N LEU A 20 -16.30 -13.18 29.55
CA LEU A 20 -15.52 -14.28 29.02
C LEU A 20 -15.99 -14.58 27.59
N ASP A 21 -15.03 -14.87 26.73
CA ASP A 21 -15.27 -15.28 25.36
C ASP A 21 -16.00 -16.64 25.30
N GLN A 22 -16.86 -16.83 24.31
CA GLN A 22 -17.52 -18.10 23.99
C GLN A 22 -17.23 -18.42 22.54
N ASN A 23 -17.15 -19.72 22.20
CA ASN A 23 -16.88 -20.14 20.82
C ASN A 23 -18.16 -20.09 19.98
N ASP A 24 -18.61 -18.88 19.64
CA ASP A 24 -19.87 -18.63 18.95
C ASP A 24 -19.70 -18.10 17.51
N ASN A 25 -18.45 -17.92 17.06
CA ASN A 25 -18.14 -17.56 15.68
C ASN A 25 -17.64 -18.77 14.89
N VAL A 26 -18.15 -18.93 13.67
CA VAL A 26 -17.68 -19.98 12.76
C VAL A 26 -16.48 -19.48 11.97
N PRO A 27 -15.47 -20.32 11.69
CA PRO A 27 -14.36 -19.95 10.81
C PRO A 27 -14.87 -19.48 9.44
N VAL A 28 -14.35 -18.35 8.95
CA VAL A 28 -14.67 -17.78 7.64
C VAL A 28 -13.50 -17.96 6.69
N ILE A 29 -13.72 -18.60 5.55
CA ILE A 29 -12.69 -18.74 4.50
C ILE A 29 -12.50 -17.38 3.80
N LEU A 30 -11.27 -16.88 3.82
CA LEU A 30 -10.85 -15.66 3.13
C LEU A 30 -10.23 -15.96 1.76
N TYR A 31 -9.62 -17.13 1.61
CA TYR A 31 -9.09 -17.62 0.34
C TYR A 31 -8.95 -19.17 0.40
N PRO A 32 -9.28 -19.90 -0.68
CA PRO A 32 -9.82 -19.38 -1.93
C PRO A 32 -11.29 -18.95 -1.79
N VAL A 33 -11.67 -17.90 -2.53
CA VAL A 33 -13.06 -17.46 -2.67
C VAL A 33 -13.31 -17.14 -4.15
N SER A 34 -14.33 -17.75 -4.73
CA SER A 34 -14.68 -17.55 -6.13
C SER A 34 -15.58 -16.31 -6.31
N ALA A 35 -15.83 -15.91 -7.57
CA ALA A 35 -16.67 -14.75 -7.87
C ALA A 35 -18.12 -14.86 -7.35
N ASN A 36 -18.62 -16.08 -7.10
CA ASN A 36 -19.96 -16.30 -6.53
C ASN A 36 -19.96 -16.34 -4.99
N GLY A 37 -18.81 -16.11 -4.34
CA GLY A 37 -18.66 -16.15 -2.89
C GLY A 37 -18.46 -17.56 -2.30
N SER A 38 -18.41 -18.61 -3.13
CA SER A 38 -18.07 -19.96 -2.66
C SER A 38 -16.61 -20.03 -2.24
N ALA A 39 -16.31 -20.85 -1.23
CA ALA A 39 -14.96 -21.12 -0.75
C ALA A 39 -14.22 -22.11 -1.69
N GLU A 40 -14.21 -21.81 -2.99
CA GLU A 40 -13.61 -22.66 -4.01
C GLU A 40 -12.63 -21.85 -4.86
N GLY A 41 -11.50 -22.47 -5.24
CA GLY A 41 -10.50 -21.84 -6.08
C GLY A 41 -9.81 -22.83 -6.98
N VAL A 42 -9.29 -22.33 -8.09
CA VAL A 42 -8.47 -23.07 -9.04
C VAL A 42 -7.06 -22.50 -9.00
N GLU A 43 -6.08 -23.36 -8.82
CA GLU A 43 -4.65 -23.01 -8.86
C GLU A 43 -3.99 -23.78 -10.01
N GLU A 44 -3.23 -23.08 -10.86
CA GLU A 44 -2.50 -23.71 -11.96
C GLU A 44 -1.01 -23.80 -11.60
N ILE A 45 -0.45 -25.01 -11.66
CA ILE A 45 0.97 -25.24 -11.41
C ILE A 45 1.62 -25.97 -12.59
N PRO A 46 2.86 -25.64 -12.97
CA PRO A 46 3.58 -26.39 -14.01
C PRO A 46 3.81 -27.85 -13.61
N ARG A 47 3.78 -28.78 -14.57
CA ARG A 47 4.07 -30.21 -14.32
C ARG A 47 5.50 -30.43 -13.81
N ASN A 48 6.45 -29.63 -14.28
CA ASN A 48 7.87 -29.77 -13.95
C ASN A 48 8.27 -29.20 -12.57
N VAL A 49 7.32 -29.00 -11.66
CA VAL A 49 7.63 -28.57 -10.29
C VAL A 49 8.23 -29.70 -9.47
N ASN A 50 9.18 -29.34 -8.60
CA ASN A 50 9.83 -30.27 -7.69
C ASN A 50 9.02 -30.47 -6.41
N ALA A 51 9.39 -31.48 -5.63
CA ALA A 51 8.91 -31.66 -4.27
C ALA A 51 9.11 -30.39 -3.43
N GLY A 52 8.14 -30.08 -2.58
CA GLY A 52 8.14 -28.91 -1.72
C GLY A 52 7.73 -27.61 -2.42
N HIS A 53 7.28 -27.64 -3.67
CA HIS A 53 6.73 -26.46 -4.35
C HIS A 53 5.48 -25.96 -3.61
N LEU A 54 5.39 -24.65 -3.34
CA LEU A 54 4.22 -24.04 -2.74
C LEU A 54 3.14 -23.90 -3.82
N VAL A 55 2.06 -24.66 -3.70
CA VAL A 55 0.91 -24.60 -4.61
C VAL A 55 0.09 -23.38 -4.28
N THR A 56 -0.45 -23.32 -3.07
CA THR A 56 -1.25 -22.19 -2.61
C THR A 56 -1.35 -22.20 -1.08
N LYS A 57 -2.10 -21.25 -0.50
CA LYS A 57 -2.34 -21.15 0.94
C LYS A 57 -3.81 -20.89 1.23
N VAL A 58 -4.47 -21.80 1.93
CA VAL A 58 -5.82 -21.57 2.47
C VAL A 58 -5.74 -20.54 3.58
N ARG A 59 -6.59 -19.52 3.53
CA ARG A 59 -6.68 -18.47 4.54
C ARG A 59 -8.08 -18.46 5.12
N ALA A 60 -8.16 -18.38 6.43
CA ALA A 60 -9.41 -18.29 7.15
C ALA A 60 -9.25 -17.35 8.35
N TYR A 61 -10.37 -16.88 8.88
CA TYR A 61 -10.46 -15.97 10.01
C TYR A 61 -11.57 -16.42 10.95
N ASP A 62 -11.31 -16.35 12.24
CA ASP A 62 -12.31 -16.54 13.29
C ASP A 62 -12.31 -15.30 14.19
N ALA A 63 -13.50 -14.86 14.60
CA ALA A 63 -13.66 -13.66 15.40
C ALA A 63 -13.53 -13.93 16.92
N ASP A 64 -13.53 -15.20 17.34
CA ASP A 64 -13.36 -15.60 18.73
C ASP A 64 -11.93 -15.32 19.24
N ILE A 65 -11.79 -15.18 20.56
CA ILE A 65 -10.54 -14.74 21.18
C ILE A 65 -9.71 -15.94 21.65
N GLY A 66 -8.41 -15.90 21.37
CA GLY A 66 -7.45 -16.84 21.93
C GLY A 66 -7.62 -18.24 21.38
N TYR A 67 -7.89 -19.22 22.27
CA TYR A 67 -7.97 -20.62 21.87
C TYR A 67 -9.21 -20.93 21.02
N ASN A 68 -10.32 -20.23 21.27
CA ASN A 68 -11.56 -20.40 20.49
C ASN A 68 -11.29 -20.03 19.02
N GLY A 69 -10.72 -18.86 18.74
CA GLY A 69 -10.37 -18.45 17.37
C GLY A 69 -9.10 -19.08 16.78
N TRP A 70 -8.47 -20.07 17.45
CA TRP A 70 -7.26 -20.71 16.91
C TRP A 70 -7.64 -21.76 15.87
N LEU A 71 -7.28 -21.49 14.61
CA LEU A 71 -7.60 -22.36 13.48
C LEU A 71 -6.57 -23.47 13.21
N LEU A 72 -7.09 -24.65 12.89
CA LEU A 72 -6.35 -25.80 12.39
C LEU A 72 -6.86 -26.22 11.02
N PHE A 73 -5.93 -26.59 10.14
CA PHE A 73 -6.19 -27.00 8.77
C PHE A 73 -5.96 -28.51 8.61
N SER A 74 -6.86 -29.18 7.91
CA SER A 74 -6.75 -30.63 7.63
C SER A 74 -7.31 -30.99 6.27
N LEU A 75 -6.72 -31.99 5.61
CA LEU A 75 -7.23 -32.53 4.36
C LEU A 75 -8.36 -33.51 4.68
N GLN A 76 -9.55 -33.20 4.21
CA GLN A 76 -10.74 -34.06 4.36
C GLN A 76 -10.89 -35.00 3.16
N GLU A 77 -10.69 -34.48 1.94
CA GLU A 77 -10.67 -35.27 0.71
C GLU A 77 -9.48 -34.84 -0.15
N VAL A 78 -8.81 -35.81 -0.78
CA VAL A 78 -7.70 -35.57 -1.70
C VAL A 78 -7.69 -36.66 -2.77
N SER A 79 -7.48 -36.28 -4.03
CA SER A 79 -7.37 -37.23 -5.14
C SER A 79 -6.24 -38.25 -4.94
N ASP A 80 -5.05 -37.79 -4.53
CA ASP A 80 -3.89 -38.65 -4.23
C ASP A 80 -3.10 -38.09 -3.03
N HIS A 81 -3.06 -38.85 -1.94
CA HIS A 81 -2.35 -38.49 -0.72
C HIS A 81 -0.81 -38.41 -0.88
N SER A 82 -0.26 -38.96 -1.97
CA SER A 82 1.18 -38.92 -2.26
C SER A 82 1.65 -37.62 -2.89
N LEU A 83 0.73 -36.79 -3.39
CA LEU A 83 1.05 -35.60 -4.19
C LEU A 83 1.09 -34.32 -3.38
N PHE A 84 0.23 -34.16 -2.39
CA PHE A 84 0.05 -32.89 -1.68
C PHE A 84 0.13 -33.05 -0.17
N SER A 85 0.77 -32.07 0.46
CA SER A 85 0.79 -31.87 1.90
C SER A 85 0.11 -30.56 2.26
N LEU A 86 -0.55 -30.53 3.42
CA LEU A 86 -1.16 -29.36 4.00
C LEU A 86 -0.52 -29.10 5.36
N ASP A 87 0.07 -27.92 5.55
CA ASP A 87 0.55 -27.50 6.85
C ASP A 87 -0.63 -27.12 7.75
N ARG A 88 -0.75 -27.82 8.88
CA ARG A 88 -1.92 -27.74 9.77
C ARG A 88 -2.10 -26.41 10.49
N TYR A 89 -1.09 -25.55 10.53
CA TYR A 89 -1.12 -24.28 11.25
C TYR A 89 -1.13 -23.07 10.32
N THR A 90 -0.48 -23.20 9.17
CA THR A 90 -0.34 -22.11 8.21
C THR A 90 -1.30 -22.21 7.05
N GLY A 91 -1.91 -23.38 6.81
CA GLY A 91 -2.78 -23.61 5.65
C GLY A 91 -2.03 -23.66 4.32
N GLN A 92 -0.70 -23.78 4.31
CA GLN A 92 0.09 -23.91 3.08
C GLN A 92 -0.08 -25.30 2.47
N ILE A 93 -0.38 -25.35 1.18
CA ILE A 93 -0.44 -26.58 0.39
C ILE A 93 0.85 -26.68 -0.42
N ARG A 94 1.58 -27.78 -0.28
CA ARG A 94 2.85 -28.01 -0.99
C ARG A 94 2.87 -29.38 -1.66
N THR A 95 3.59 -29.48 -2.78
CA THR A 95 3.84 -30.77 -3.43
C THR A 95 4.73 -31.65 -2.56
N LEU A 96 4.46 -32.96 -2.51
CA LEU A 96 5.27 -33.95 -1.82
C LEU A 96 6.31 -34.60 -2.75
N ARG A 97 5.98 -34.71 -4.04
CA ARG A 97 6.83 -35.23 -5.11
C ARG A 97 6.59 -34.46 -6.41
N SER A 98 7.42 -34.70 -7.41
CA SER A 98 7.17 -34.25 -8.78
C SER A 98 6.03 -35.03 -9.44
N PHE A 99 5.37 -34.39 -10.42
CA PHE A 99 4.33 -35.01 -11.22
C PHE A 99 4.92 -35.90 -12.32
N THR A 100 4.27 -37.02 -12.59
CA THR A 100 4.58 -37.93 -13.70
C THR A 100 3.55 -37.79 -14.81
N GLU A 101 3.78 -38.44 -15.95
CA GLU A 101 2.82 -38.47 -17.07
C GLU A 101 1.54 -39.26 -16.74
N THR A 102 1.60 -40.16 -15.76
CA THR A 102 0.44 -40.96 -15.33
C THR A 102 -0.44 -40.25 -14.31
N ASP A 103 0.04 -39.16 -13.70
CA ASP A 103 -0.73 -38.37 -12.75
C ASP A 103 -1.84 -37.60 -13.48
N GLU A 104 -3.01 -37.50 -12.85
CA GLU A 104 -4.15 -36.75 -13.39
C GLU A 104 -3.79 -35.26 -13.59
N ALA A 105 -4.35 -34.64 -14.64
CA ALA A 105 -4.10 -33.21 -14.90
C ALA A 105 -4.81 -32.28 -13.89
N GLN A 106 -5.76 -32.81 -13.11
CA GLN A 106 -6.56 -32.03 -12.16
C GLN A 106 -6.76 -32.81 -10.88
N HIS A 107 -6.45 -32.18 -9.74
CA HIS A 107 -6.61 -32.77 -8.42
C HIS A 107 -7.52 -31.90 -7.55
N LYS A 108 -8.50 -32.53 -6.89
CA LYS A 108 -9.41 -31.85 -5.97
C LYS A 108 -8.93 -32.07 -4.54
N LEU A 109 -8.75 -30.97 -3.80
CA LEU A 109 -8.42 -30.96 -2.38
C LEU A 109 -9.58 -30.32 -1.63
N VAL A 110 -10.15 -31.02 -0.66
CA VAL A 110 -11.16 -30.49 0.26
C VAL A 110 -10.50 -30.31 1.61
N ILE A 111 -10.40 -29.06 2.05
CA ILE A 111 -9.71 -28.65 3.26
C ILE A 111 -10.76 -28.28 4.32
N LEU A 112 -10.68 -28.93 5.48
CA LEU A 112 -11.45 -28.57 6.66
C LEU A 112 -10.62 -27.60 7.51
N VAL A 113 -11.19 -26.43 7.76
CA VAL A 113 -10.69 -25.44 8.71
C VAL A 113 -11.54 -25.52 9.96
N LYS A 114 -10.93 -25.83 11.09
CA LYS A 114 -11.62 -26.08 12.35
C LYS A 114 -11.05 -25.17 13.43
N ASP A 115 -11.92 -24.56 14.20
CA ASP A 115 -11.53 -23.84 15.41
C ASP A 115 -11.18 -24.83 16.54
N ASN A 116 -10.83 -24.28 17.70
CA ASN A 116 -10.45 -25.07 18.87
C ASN A 116 -11.44 -24.94 20.03
N GLY A 117 -12.67 -24.51 19.76
CA GLY A 117 -13.74 -24.45 20.76
C GLY A 117 -14.06 -25.80 21.39
N ASN A 118 -14.60 -25.79 22.62
CA ASN A 118 -15.06 -27.00 23.32
C ASN A 118 -16.14 -27.74 22.52
N VAL A 119 -17.03 -26.98 21.87
CA VAL A 119 -17.81 -27.46 20.72
C VAL A 119 -17.26 -26.73 19.52
N SER A 120 -16.43 -27.42 18.75
CA SER A 120 -15.71 -26.75 17.68
C SER A 120 -16.58 -26.50 16.47
N LEU A 121 -16.42 -25.34 15.85
CA LEU A 121 -17.03 -24.97 14.58
C LEU A 121 -16.01 -25.11 13.45
N SER A 122 -16.50 -25.20 12.22
CA SER A 122 -15.66 -25.46 11.06
C SER A 122 -16.22 -24.89 9.77
N ALA A 123 -15.33 -24.61 8.83
CA ALA A 123 -15.65 -24.32 7.45
C ALA A 123 -14.80 -25.17 6.50
N THR A 124 -15.26 -25.29 5.27
CA THR A 124 -14.60 -26.10 4.25
C THR A 124 -14.21 -25.23 3.06
N ALA A 125 -13.01 -25.44 2.54
CA ALA A 125 -12.54 -24.83 1.31
C ALA A 125 -12.16 -25.91 0.29
N THR A 126 -12.50 -25.69 -0.98
CA THR A 126 -12.11 -26.57 -2.09
C THR A 126 -11.02 -25.91 -2.91
N VAL A 127 -9.87 -26.57 -3.04
CA VAL A 127 -8.78 -26.16 -3.94
C VAL A 127 -8.70 -27.17 -5.07
N ILE A 128 -8.86 -26.69 -6.30
CA ILE A 128 -8.66 -27.47 -7.52
C ILE A 128 -7.28 -27.13 -8.07
N VAL A 129 -6.36 -28.08 -8.02
CA VAL A 129 -5.02 -27.92 -8.59
C VAL A 129 -5.05 -28.43 -10.02
N LYS A 130 -4.74 -27.58 -10.99
CA LYS A 130 -4.56 -27.95 -12.39
C LYS A 130 -3.08 -27.99 -12.72
N VAL A 131 -2.62 -29.16 -13.14
CA VAL A 131 -1.25 -29.38 -13.59
C VAL A 131 -1.21 -29.05 -15.08
N VAL A 132 -0.48 -27.99 -15.43
CA VAL A 132 -0.33 -27.53 -16.81
C VAL A 132 1.06 -27.89 -17.33
N GLU A 133 1.16 -28.17 -18.63
CA GLU A 133 2.48 -28.33 -19.23
C GLU A 133 3.25 -27.02 -19.09
N PRO A 134 4.55 -27.08 -18.76
CA PRO A 134 5.37 -25.89 -18.68
C PRO A 134 5.28 -25.17 -20.02
N LYS A 135 4.93 -23.88 -19.98
CA LYS A 135 5.11 -23.02 -21.15
C LYS A 135 6.60 -23.00 -21.41
N GLU A 136 7.05 -23.75 -22.41
CA GLU A 136 8.38 -23.56 -22.96
C GLU A 136 8.45 -22.07 -23.30
N ALA A 137 9.29 -21.33 -22.57
CA ALA A 137 9.86 -20.13 -23.16
C ALA A 137 10.70 -20.69 -24.29
N PHE A 138 10.10 -20.85 -25.47
CA PHE A 138 10.80 -21.19 -26.68
C PHE A 138 12.01 -20.26 -26.69
N ALA A 139 13.19 -20.85 -26.49
CA ALA A 139 14.41 -20.16 -26.80
C ALA A 139 14.21 -19.72 -28.25
N ALA A 140 14.03 -18.42 -28.47
CA ALA A 140 13.90 -17.84 -29.79
C ALA A 140 15.26 -17.99 -30.48
N SER A 141 15.54 -19.19 -30.94
CA SER A 141 16.50 -19.48 -31.98
C SER A 141 15.74 -20.27 -33.03
N ASP A 142 15.46 -19.55 -34.10
CA ASP A 142 15.13 -20.03 -35.43
C ASP A 142 13.68 -20.44 -35.74
N VAL A 143 13.05 -19.50 -36.49
CA VAL A 143 12.06 -19.70 -37.57
C VAL A 143 10.59 -19.79 -37.14
N THR A 144 9.98 -18.63 -36.83
CA THR A 144 8.66 -18.19 -37.37
C THR A 144 8.42 -16.70 -37.08
N ASN A 145 9.24 -15.81 -37.65
CA ASN A 145 9.14 -14.35 -37.43
C ASN A 145 8.62 -13.55 -38.64
N ALA A 146 8.24 -14.20 -39.74
CA ALA A 146 8.03 -13.48 -41.00
C ALA A 146 6.75 -12.62 -41.09
N VAL A 147 5.84 -12.65 -40.09
CA VAL A 147 4.57 -11.89 -40.19
C VAL A 147 4.31 -10.94 -39.01
N LYS A 148 4.98 -11.13 -37.86
CA LYS A 148 4.85 -10.22 -36.70
C LYS A 148 6.00 -9.22 -36.58
N ASP A 149 7.16 -9.51 -37.19
CA ASP A 149 8.30 -8.61 -37.17
C ASP A 149 8.01 -7.31 -37.95
N GLU A 150 7.21 -7.32 -39.01
CA GLU A 150 6.96 -6.09 -39.78
C GLU A 150 6.14 -5.07 -39.00
N GLU A 151 5.08 -5.47 -38.29
CA GLU A 151 4.27 -4.53 -37.49
C GLU A 151 5.03 -4.03 -36.25
N GLU A 152 5.76 -4.87 -35.52
CA GLU A 152 6.53 -4.42 -34.36
C GLU A 152 7.72 -3.52 -34.77
N ASN A 153 8.41 -3.82 -35.88
CA ASN A 153 9.45 -2.95 -36.42
C ASN A 153 8.87 -1.60 -36.87
N ASN A 154 7.67 -1.59 -37.45
CA ASN A 154 6.99 -0.34 -37.80
C ASN A 154 6.64 0.47 -36.54
N VAL A 155 6.03 -0.14 -35.52
CA VAL A 155 5.66 0.55 -34.27
C VAL A 155 6.89 1.09 -33.55
N THR A 156 7.97 0.31 -33.45
CA THR A 156 9.22 0.76 -32.83
C THR A 156 9.88 1.88 -33.63
N PHE A 157 9.86 1.83 -34.97
CA PHE A 157 10.33 2.91 -35.83
C PHE A 157 9.52 4.20 -35.64
N TYR A 158 8.19 4.11 -35.58
CA TYR A 158 7.33 5.25 -35.27
C TYR A 158 7.59 5.82 -33.85
N LEU A 159 7.86 4.97 -32.86
CA LEU A 159 8.21 5.41 -31.52
C LEU A 159 9.53 6.19 -31.51
N ILE A 160 10.55 5.73 -32.24
CA ILE A 160 11.83 6.42 -32.36
C ILE A 160 11.64 7.79 -33.04
N ILE A 161 10.88 7.84 -34.14
CA ILE A 161 10.62 9.10 -34.87
C ILE A 161 9.84 10.08 -33.98
N THR A 162 8.81 9.61 -33.29
CA THR A 162 7.99 10.47 -32.41
C THR A 162 8.80 10.99 -31.24
N LEU A 163 9.58 10.14 -30.56
CA LEU A 163 10.46 10.56 -29.47
C LEU A 163 11.54 11.54 -29.94
N GLY A 164 12.16 11.26 -31.08
CA GLY A 164 13.17 12.13 -31.70
C GLY A 164 12.60 13.49 -32.08
N SER A 165 11.43 13.53 -32.72
CA SER A 165 10.78 14.78 -33.12
C SER A 165 10.36 15.63 -31.92
N VAL A 166 9.79 15.02 -30.87
CA VAL A 166 9.43 15.73 -29.62
C VAL A 166 10.67 16.30 -28.94
N SER A 167 11.77 15.53 -28.88
CA SER A 167 13.04 16.00 -28.34
C SER A 167 13.60 17.18 -29.13
N VAL A 168 13.60 17.11 -30.47
CA VAL A 168 14.10 18.18 -31.33
C VAL A 168 13.26 19.45 -31.18
N LEU A 169 11.93 19.34 -31.15
CA LEU A 169 11.04 20.48 -30.93
C LEU A 169 11.26 21.13 -29.56
N PHE A 170 11.50 20.32 -28.52
CA PHE A 170 11.83 20.81 -27.19
C PHE A 170 13.14 21.61 -27.17
N ILE A 171 14.18 21.10 -27.84
CA ILE A 171 15.47 21.81 -27.97
C ILE A 171 15.33 23.09 -28.78
N ILE A 172 14.59 23.08 -29.89
CA ILE A 172 14.31 24.30 -30.69
C ILE A 172 13.57 25.33 -29.84
N SER A 173 12.57 24.91 -29.06
CA SER A 173 11.85 25.78 -28.14
C SER A 173 12.79 26.43 -27.12
N ILE A 174 13.68 25.66 -26.51
CA ILE A 174 14.70 26.19 -25.59
C ILE A 174 15.61 27.21 -26.28
N ILE A 175 16.09 26.92 -27.50
CA ILE A 175 16.96 27.84 -28.26
C ILE A 175 16.21 29.14 -28.58
N VAL A 176 14.94 29.06 -29.01
CA VAL A 176 14.11 30.24 -29.27
C VAL A 176 13.92 31.06 -28.00
N LEU A 177 13.65 30.42 -26.86
CA LEU A 177 13.53 31.11 -25.58
C LEU A 177 14.84 31.82 -25.20
N ILE A 178 16.00 31.19 -25.40
CA ILE A 178 17.31 31.81 -25.18
C ILE A 178 17.50 33.01 -26.11
N VAL A 179 17.18 32.89 -27.40
CA VAL A 179 17.30 34.00 -28.37
C VAL A 179 16.32 35.14 -28.06
N MET A 180 15.08 34.84 -27.64
CA MET A 180 14.12 35.85 -27.18
C MET A 180 14.62 36.57 -25.91
N GLN A 181 15.32 35.86 -25.04
CA GLN A 181 15.96 36.43 -23.86
C GLN A 181 17.15 37.32 -24.24
N CYS A 182 17.97 36.91 -25.22
CA CYS A 182 19.15 37.65 -25.69
C CYS A 182 18.80 38.83 -26.61
N SER A 183 17.66 38.80 -27.29
CA SER A 183 17.18 39.92 -28.12
C SER A 183 16.50 41.03 -27.31
N LYS A 184 16.22 40.79 -26.02
CA LYS A 184 15.70 41.81 -25.10
C LYS A 184 16.79 42.36 -24.17
N SER A 185 17.56 43.30 -24.71
CA SER A 185 18.19 44.43 -23.98
C SER A 185 18.77 45.35 -25.07
N THR A 186 18.52 46.64 -25.19
CA THR A 186 18.23 47.72 -24.22
C THR A 186 17.91 48.96 -25.09
N ASP A 187 16.84 49.70 -24.80
CA ASP A 187 16.78 51.18 -24.88
C ASP A 187 15.34 51.68 -24.66
N TYR A 188 14.97 51.82 -23.39
CA TYR A 188 14.09 52.89 -22.95
C TYR A 188 14.66 53.47 -21.65
N SER A 189 15.36 54.58 -21.83
CA SER A 189 15.38 55.76 -20.96
C SER A 189 15.75 55.61 -19.48
N SER A 190 16.91 56.19 -19.19
CA SER A 190 17.36 56.81 -17.95
C SER A 190 16.28 57.42 -17.03
N LYS A 191 16.61 57.43 -15.72
CA LYS A 191 15.85 57.85 -14.51
C LYS A 191 14.95 56.70 -14.02
N TYR A 192 15.35 55.90 -13.04
CA TYR A 192 15.78 56.26 -11.69
C TYR A 192 16.86 55.30 -11.15
N LEU A 193 18.12 55.73 -11.14
CA LEU A 193 19.05 55.48 -10.01
C LEU A 193 18.68 56.56 -8.97
N GLN A 194 18.58 56.36 -7.66
CA GLN A 194 19.25 55.54 -6.64
C GLN A 194 18.18 55.35 -5.53
N ASP A 195 18.15 54.30 -4.70
CA ASP A 195 19.18 54.07 -3.69
C ASP A 195 19.07 52.71 -3.00
N MET A 196 20.18 52.38 -2.34
CA MET A 196 20.59 51.21 -1.58
C MET A 196 19.57 50.43 -0.69
N ASN A 197 19.84 49.12 -0.61
CA ASN A 197 19.81 48.25 0.60
C ASN A 197 18.47 47.60 1.04
N TYR A 198 18.31 46.29 0.80
CA TYR A 198 18.37 45.25 1.85
C TYR A 198 18.10 43.82 1.32
N ASP A 199 18.91 42.91 1.87
CA ASP A 199 18.79 41.47 2.12
C ASP A 199 17.84 40.57 1.35
N GLY A 200 18.43 39.46 0.90
CA GLY A 200 17.75 38.36 0.25
C GLY A 200 16.75 37.63 1.13
N THR A 201 15.62 37.25 0.55
CA THR A 201 15.08 35.89 0.68
C THR A 201 13.93 35.71 -0.32
N LEU A 202 14.22 35.14 -1.48
CA LEU A 202 13.18 34.74 -2.43
C LEU A 202 12.66 33.36 -2.00
N CYS A 203 11.71 33.35 -1.06
CA CYS A 203 11.03 32.12 -0.63
C CYS A 203 9.70 32.02 -1.41
N HIS A 204 9.55 30.99 -2.24
CA HIS A 204 8.26 30.60 -2.79
C HIS A 204 7.34 30.15 -1.65
N SER A 205 6.50 31.04 -1.13
CA SER A 205 5.46 30.67 -0.16
C SER A 205 4.18 30.33 -0.90
N ILE A 206 3.72 29.09 -0.80
CA ILE A 206 2.41 28.67 -1.32
C ILE A 206 1.35 29.04 -0.27
N GLN A 207 0.37 29.84 -0.67
CA GLN A 207 -0.78 30.22 0.16
C GLN A 207 -2.00 29.37 -0.20
N TYR A 208 -2.73 28.92 0.81
CA TYR A 208 -4.00 28.22 0.62
C TYR A 208 -5.10 28.86 1.49
N ARG A 209 -6.34 28.81 1.01
CA ARG A 209 -7.51 29.45 1.63
C ARG A 209 -8.56 28.39 1.97
N SER A 210 -8.98 28.36 3.24
CA SER A 210 -10.11 27.54 3.69
C SER A 210 -11.06 28.44 4.49
N GLY A 211 -12.22 28.74 3.91
CA GLY A 211 -13.16 29.75 4.43
C GLY A 211 -12.55 31.16 4.43
N ASP A 212 -12.79 31.91 5.52
CA ASP A 212 -12.30 33.28 5.70
C ASP A 212 -10.84 33.38 6.19
N LYS A 213 -10.16 32.25 6.38
CA LYS A 213 -8.78 32.23 6.90
C LYS A 213 -7.78 31.89 5.79
N ARG A 214 -6.71 32.69 5.73
CA ARG A 214 -5.54 32.47 4.84
C ARG A 214 -4.42 31.79 5.62
N TYR A 215 -3.86 30.74 5.04
CA TYR A 215 -2.74 30.00 5.58
C TYR A 215 -1.55 30.08 4.62
N MET A 216 -0.34 30.14 5.16
CA MET A 216 0.90 30.21 4.39
C MET A 216 1.85 29.11 4.85
N LEU A 217 2.25 28.23 3.94
CA LEU A 217 3.28 27.24 4.22
C LEU A 217 4.66 27.89 4.09
N VAL A 218 5.44 27.81 5.16
CA VAL A 218 6.83 28.28 5.20
C VAL A 218 7.73 27.08 5.48
N GLY A 219 8.69 26.81 4.58
CA GLY A 219 9.68 25.76 4.78
C GLY A 219 10.68 26.10 5.89
N PRO A 220 11.38 25.10 6.46
CA PRO A 220 12.38 25.33 7.50
C PRO A 220 13.52 26.19 6.96
N ARG A 221 13.76 27.36 7.55
CA ARG A 221 14.81 28.29 7.10
C ARG A 221 16.21 27.74 7.39
N MET A 222 17.02 27.61 6.34
CA MET A 222 18.49 27.65 6.39
C MET A 222 18.95 29.08 6.04
N SER A 223 18.86 30.03 6.96
CA SER A 223 19.74 31.21 6.89
C SER A 223 19.99 31.76 8.30
N ILE A 224 21.27 31.82 8.64
CA ILE A 224 21.80 32.36 9.90
C ILE A 224 21.66 33.88 9.84
N GLY A 225 20.84 34.48 10.71
CA GLY A 225 20.80 35.94 10.87
C GLY A 225 19.49 36.60 11.35
N SER A 226 18.36 35.89 11.45
CA SER A 226 17.09 36.53 11.82
C SER A 226 16.80 36.50 13.33
N THR A 227 16.76 37.67 13.96
CA THR A 227 16.35 37.88 15.37
C THR A 227 14.84 37.76 15.57
N LEU A 228 14.44 37.05 16.63
CA LEU A 228 13.04 36.87 17.05
C LEU A 228 12.47 38.18 17.62
N ALA A 229 11.28 38.59 17.17
CA ALA A 229 10.52 39.66 17.80
C ALA A 229 10.06 39.23 19.22
N PRO A 230 9.98 40.14 20.20
CA PRO A 230 9.57 39.79 21.55
C PRO A 230 8.15 39.20 21.55
N GLY A 231 8.03 37.92 21.91
CA GLY A 231 6.76 37.17 21.93
C GLY A 231 6.63 36.03 20.91
N SER A 232 7.61 35.83 20.02
CA SER A 232 7.63 34.69 19.10
C SER A 232 8.38 33.49 19.70
N ASN A 233 7.74 32.32 19.71
CA ASN A 233 8.39 31.04 19.99
C ASN A 233 8.77 30.38 18.67
N ARG A 234 9.88 29.62 18.65
CA ARG A 234 10.60 29.07 17.47
C ARG A 234 9.76 28.38 16.37
N ASN A 235 8.48 28.14 16.59
CA ASN A 235 7.56 27.45 15.66
C ASN A 235 6.37 28.31 15.20
N THR A 236 6.26 29.58 15.61
CA THR A 236 5.13 30.44 15.21
C THR A 236 5.62 31.86 14.93
N LEU A 237 5.43 32.31 13.69
CA LEU A 237 5.70 33.67 13.26
C LEU A 237 4.37 34.43 13.20
N VAL A 238 4.21 35.41 14.08
CA VAL A 238 3.03 36.29 14.13
C VAL A 238 3.35 37.54 13.33
N ILE A 239 2.64 37.78 12.23
CA ILE A 239 2.76 39.00 11.44
C ILE A 239 1.68 39.97 11.96
N PRO A 240 2.02 41.20 12.37
CA PRO A 240 1.02 42.18 12.72
C PRO A 240 0.42 42.75 11.43
N ASP A 241 -0.88 42.60 11.23
CA ASP A 241 -1.62 43.33 10.22
C ASP A 241 -2.41 44.47 10.88
N ARG A 242 -2.53 45.60 10.18
CA ARG A 242 -3.06 46.87 10.69
C ARG A 242 -4.59 46.88 10.82
N GLN A 243 -5.24 45.72 10.79
CA GLN A 243 -6.68 45.55 10.99
C GLN A 243 -6.96 44.32 11.88
N ASN A 244 -6.86 44.56 13.20
CA ASN A 244 -7.61 43.96 14.31
C ASN A 244 -8.11 42.49 14.28
N HIS A 245 -7.47 41.56 13.57
CA HIS A 245 -7.73 40.13 13.74
C HIS A 245 -6.43 39.32 13.83
N SER A 246 -6.27 38.58 14.93
CA SER A 246 -5.12 37.73 15.20
C SER A 246 -5.14 36.47 14.34
N VAL A 247 -3.99 36.13 13.74
CA VAL A 247 -3.78 34.92 12.95
C VAL A 247 -2.78 34.02 13.68
N SER A 248 -3.16 32.77 13.94
CA SER A 248 -2.30 31.74 14.54
C SER A 248 -1.81 30.77 13.47
N VAL A 249 -0.51 30.48 13.43
CA VAL A 249 0.13 29.56 12.46
C VAL A 249 0.73 28.36 13.21
N LEU A 250 0.40 27.15 12.77
CA LEU A 250 0.92 25.87 13.32
C LEU A 250 2.00 25.28 12.39
N LEU A 251 3.18 24.98 12.93
CA LEU A 251 4.25 24.23 12.26
C LEU A 251 4.08 22.73 12.55
N TYR A 252 3.87 21.89 11.53
CA TYR A 252 3.95 20.42 11.66
C TYR A 252 5.37 19.96 11.36
N GLY A 253 6.07 19.40 12.36
CA GLY A 253 7.33 18.68 12.20
C GLY A 253 7.04 17.21 11.86
N MET A 254 7.56 16.74 10.72
CA MET A 254 7.50 15.34 10.31
C MET A 254 8.54 14.57 11.14
N LEU A 255 8.07 13.65 11.99
CA LEU A 255 8.92 12.85 12.89
C LEU A 255 9.88 11.94 12.11
N ASP A 256 11.13 11.93 12.56
CA ASP A 256 12.24 11.10 12.10
C ASP A 256 11.93 9.60 12.16
N ARG A 257 12.34 8.85 11.12
CA ARG A 257 12.48 7.39 11.15
C ARG A 257 13.78 7.03 11.91
N PRO A 258 13.78 6.09 12.87
CA PRO A 258 15.03 5.56 13.38
C PRO A 258 15.65 4.58 12.37
N ALA A 259 16.92 4.81 12.07
CA ALA A 259 17.79 3.95 11.28
C ALA A 259 18.13 2.65 12.03
N LEU A 260 18.34 1.59 11.26
CA LEU A 260 18.91 0.31 11.70
C LEU A 260 20.31 0.50 12.30
N SER A 261 20.55 -0.13 13.45
CA SER A 261 21.78 -0.88 13.78
C SER A 261 21.46 -1.98 14.76
#